data_AF-A0A421L3P0-F1
#
_entry.id   AF-A0A421L3P0-F1
#
_cell.length_a   1.000
_cell.length_b   1.000
_cell.length_c   1.000
_cell.angle_alpha   90.00
_cell.angle_beta   90.00
_cell.angle_gamma   90.00
#
_symmetry.space_group_name_H-M   'P 1'
#
loop_
_entity.id
_entity.type
_entity.pdbx_description
1 polymer ?
#
loop_
_entity_poly.entity_id
_entity_poly.type
_entity_poly.pdbx_seq_one_letter_code
_entity_poly.pdbx_strand_id
1 'polypeptide(L)'
;MLTELTFAILKYGFLALLWVFVWLAIRSLRKDIETFSPKTSHTRRRSERAAQGKLPAAARSVPIAPASKTERASDDPSLLVVIDGPLAGSSTPLSGRPITLGRSSSNTLVLDDEFVSGHHARVYQDPASGRWAIEDLGSTNGTVVSGQKITAPTILPAEVPVRIGATTFELR
;
A
#
# COMPACT_ATOMS: atom_id res chain seq x y z
N MET A 1 -47.44 -16.30 36.70
CA MET A 1 -46.96 -14.91 36.88
C MET A 1 -45.45 -14.82 37.06
N LEU A 2 -44.82 -15.47 38.06
CA LEU A 2 -43.35 -15.40 38.21
C LEU A 2 -42.57 -16.02 37.04
N THR A 3 -43.00 -17.16 36.48
CA THR A 3 -42.28 -17.88 35.43
C THR A 3 -42.26 -17.12 34.09
N GLU A 4 -43.38 -16.56 33.67
CA GLU A 4 -43.47 -15.74 32.45
C GLU A 4 -42.60 -14.48 32.52
N LEU A 5 -42.55 -13.84 33.70
CA LEU A 5 -41.68 -12.70 33.93
C LEU A 5 -40.20 -13.10 33.84
N THR A 6 -39.80 -14.25 34.41
CA THR A 6 -38.43 -14.76 34.32
C THR A 6 -38.01 -15.07 32.89
N PHE A 7 -38.88 -15.71 32.09
CA PHE A 7 -38.59 -15.99 30.68
C PHE A 7 -38.50 -14.71 29.85
N ALA A 8 -39.35 -13.71 30.12
CA ALA A 8 -39.28 -12.40 29.48
C ALA A 8 -37.95 -11.70 29.82
N ILE A 9 -37.58 -11.63 31.09
CA ILE A 9 -36.32 -11.01 31.55
C ILE A 9 -35.12 -11.71 30.90
N LEU A 10 -35.10 -13.04 30.84
CA LEU A 10 -34.00 -13.79 30.25
C LEU A 10 -33.87 -13.54 28.75
N LYS A 11 -34.99 -13.54 28.01
CA LYS A 11 -35.01 -13.29 26.56
C LYS A 11 -34.54 -11.86 26.23
N TYR A 12 -35.09 -10.86 26.92
CA TYR A 12 -34.75 -9.47 26.65
C TYR A 12 -33.35 -9.11 27.16
N GLY A 13 -32.93 -9.70 28.29
CA GLY A 13 -31.56 -9.57 28.81
C GLY A 13 -30.52 -10.15 27.86
N PHE A 14 -30.78 -11.35 27.32
CA PHE A 14 -29.92 -11.96 26.31
C PHE A 14 -29.85 -11.12 25.03
N LEU A 15 -30.98 -10.60 24.56
CA LEU A 15 -31.02 -9.75 23.37
C LEU A 15 -30.24 -8.44 23.56
N ALA A 16 -30.37 -7.80 24.73
CA ALA A 16 -29.61 -6.60 25.08
C ALA A 16 -28.10 -6.90 25.15
N LEU A 17 -27.70 -8.02 25.73
CA LEU A 17 -26.30 -8.44 25.81
C LEU A 17 -25.71 -8.70 24.41
N LEU A 18 -26.47 -9.34 23.53
CA LEU A 18 -26.07 -9.56 22.14
C LEU A 18 -25.89 -8.22 21.40
N TRP A 19 -26.82 -7.28 21.60
CA TRP A 19 -26.71 -5.93 21.03
C TRP A 19 -25.49 -5.15 21.55
N VAL A 20 -25.19 -5.25 22.84
CA VAL A 20 -23.98 -4.66 23.43
C VAL A 20 -22.72 -5.30 22.84
N PHE A 21 -22.70 -6.62 22.66
CA PHE A 21 -21.60 -7.33 22.02
C PHE A 21 -21.39 -6.87 20.57
N VAL A 22 -22.47 -6.79 19.78
CA VAL A 22 -22.41 -6.28 18.39
C VAL A 22 -21.89 -4.85 18.35
N TRP A 23 -22.39 -3.99 19.25
CA TRP A 23 -21.92 -2.61 19.36
C TRP A 23 -20.44 -2.52 19.74
N LEU A 24 -19.97 -3.34 20.69
CA LEU A 24 -18.56 -3.42 21.08
C LEU A 24 -17.67 -3.94 19.94
N ALA A 25 -18.13 -4.94 19.20
CA ALA A 25 -17.42 -5.49 18.05
C ALA A 25 -17.25 -4.44 16.93
N ILE A 26 -18.33 -3.73 16.58
CA ILE A 26 -18.28 -2.63 15.61
C ILE A 26 -17.38 -1.49 16.11
N ARG A 27 -17.48 -1.13 17.40
CA ARG A 27 -16.64 -0.08 18.00
C ARG A 27 -15.16 -0.47 18.03
N SER A 28 -14.83 -1.73 18.31
CA SER A 28 -13.46 -2.25 18.28
C SER A 28 -12.88 -2.17 16.89
N LEU A 29 -13.63 -2.64 15.89
CA LEU A 29 -13.21 -2.61 14.49
C LEU A 29 -12.93 -1.19 14.00
N ARG A 30 -13.74 -0.21 14.43
CA ARG A 30 -13.51 1.21 14.12
C ARG A 30 -12.30 1.80 14.84
N LYS A 31 -12.10 1.46 16.13
CA LYS A 31 -10.97 1.96 16.91
C LYS A 31 -9.62 1.39 16.46
N ASP A 32 -9.59 0.16 15.97
CA ASP A 32 -8.37 -0.43 15.42
C ASP A 32 -7.95 0.29 14.14
N ILE A 33 -8.91 0.72 13.31
CA ILE A 33 -8.63 1.53 12.12
C ILE A 33 -8.12 2.94 12.48
N GLU A 34 -8.63 3.56 13.55
CA GLU A 34 -8.21 4.91 13.98
C GLU A 34 -6.87 4.94 14.73
N THR A 35 -6.43 3.83 15.33
CA THR A 35 -5.18 3.76 16.11
C THR A 35 -3.95 3.63 15.20
N PHE A 36 -4.11 3.13 13.98
CA PHE A 36 -3.08 3.11 12.93
C PHE A 36 -3.15 4.34 12.02
N SER A 37 -3.36 5.54 12.58
CA SER A 37 -2.99 6.81 11.92
C SER A 37 -1.63 7.26 12.45
N PRO A 38 -0.50 6.89 11.80
CA PRO A 38 0.80 7.42 12.19
C PRO A 38 0.87 8.90 11.81
N LYS A 39 1.13 9.72 12.84
CA LYS A 39 1.43 11.15 12.74
C LYS A 39 2.49 11.38 11.66
N THR A 40 2.17 12.26 10.72
CA THR A 40 3.08 12.83 9.72
C THR A 40 4.37 13.31 10.39
N SER A 41 5.46 12.56 10.23
CA SER A 41 6.78 12.93 10.75
C SER A 41 7.41 13.99 9.84
N HIS A 42 7.02 15.24 10.06
CA HIS A 42 7.72 16.42 9.56
C HIS A 42 9.09 16.58 10.26
N THR A 43 10.05 15.70 10.01
CA THR A 43 11.41 15.83 10.58
C THR A 43 12.52 15.74 9.55
N ARG A 44 12.23 15.80 8.24
CA ARG A 44 13.27 15.79 7.19
C ARG A 44 13.47 17.09 6.40
N ARG A 45 12.78 18.18 6.74
CA ARG A 45 12.90 19.46 6.02
C ARG A 45 13.80 20.52 6.69
N ARG A 46 14.54 20.17 7.75
CA ARG A 46 15.46 21.11 8.45
C ARG A 46 16.93 20.97 8.03
N SER A 47 17.32 19.87 7.38
CA SER A 47 18.72 19.63 7.01
C SER A 47 19.16 20.36 5.73
N GLU A 48 18.25 20.59 4.78
CA GLU A 48 18.63 21.14 3.46
C GLU A 48 18.79 22.68 3.44
N ARG A 49 18.39 23.40 4.49
CA ARG A 49 18.56 24.86 4.56
C ARG A 49 19.95 25.33 5.05
N ALA A 50 20.84 24.42 5.47
CA ALA A 50 22.13 24.78 6.06
C ALA A 50 23.32 24.78 5.07
N ALA A 51 23.11 24.44 3.79
CA ALA A 51 24.21 24.28 2.82
C ALA A 51 24.29 25.37 1.72
N GLN A 52 23.51 26.46 1.80
CA GLN A 52 23.65 27.61 0.91
C GLN A 52 24.42 28.74 1.59
N GLY A 53 25.74 28.64 1.52
CA GLY A 53 26.65 29.66 2.02
C GLY A 53 27.99 29.64 1.28
N LYS A 54 28.01 30.09 0.02
CA LYS A 54 29.12 30.85 -0.61
C LYS A 54 28.87 31.08 -2.10
N LEU A 55 28.70 32.35 -2.48
CA LEU A 55 29.04 32.87 -3.81
C LEU A 55 30.51 33.32 -3.77
N PRO A 56 31.27 33.25 -4.89
CA PRO A 56 31.26 34.40 -5.80
C PRO A 56 31.22 34.06 -7.29
N ALA A 57 30.79 35.09 -8.02
CA ALA A 57 30.73 35.23 -9.47
C ALA A 57 32.09 35.07 -10.17
N ALA A 58 32.12 34.38 -11.30
CA ALA A 58 32.69 34.90 -12.56
C ALA A 58 32.56 33.91 -13.72
N ALA A 59 32.13 34.45 -14.86
CA ALA A 59 32.55 34.12 -16.22
C ALA A 59 31.99 32.88 -16.94
N ARG A 60 31.08 33.23 -17.89
CA ARG A 60 31.17 32.95 -19.34
C ARG A 60 30.78 31.57 -19.90
N SER A 61 29.63 31.62 -20.59
CA SER A 61 29.35 31.16 -21.98
C SER A 61 29.42 29.67 -22.33
N VAL A 62 28.27 29.09 -22.66
CA VAL A 62 27.80 28.63 -24.00
C VAL A 62 26.60 27.68 -23.79
N PRO A 63 25.56 27.70 -24.64
CA PRO A 63 24.25 27.12 -24.34
C PRO A 63 24.14 25.66 -24.78
N ILE A 64 23.63 24.80 -23.90
CA ILE A 64 23.08 23.50 -24.25
C ILE A 64 21.69 23.41 -23.61
N ALA A 65 20.67 23.81 -24.38
CA ALA A 65 19.37 23.17 -24.29
C ALA A 65 19.39 21.98 -25.28
N PRO A 66 18.54 20.94 -25.15
CA PRO A 66 17.32 20.89 -24.34
C PRO A 66 17.14 19.59 -23.54
N ALA A 67 16.51 19.66 -22.36
CA ALA A 67 15.81 18.51 -21.80
C ALA A 67 14.49 18.97 -21.19
N SER A 68 13.60 19.38 -22.08
CA SER A 68 12.17 19.37 -21.84
C SER A 68 11.75 17.93 -21.51
N LYS A 69 11.48 17.65 -20.24
CA LYS A 69 10.46 16.68 -19.85
C LYS A 69 9.33 17.51 -19.24
N THR A 70 8.57 18.22 -20.06
CA THR A 70 7.28 17.71 -20.52
C THR A 70 7.27 16.19 -20.56
N GLU A 71 7.11 15.56 -19.40
CA GLU A 71 6.52 14.23 -19.32
C GLU A 71 5.17 14.38 -20.02
N ARG A 72 5.14 13.93 -21.27
CA ARG A 72 3.91 13.47 -21.89
C ARG A 72 3.30 12.55 -20.84
N ALA A 73 2.06 12.82 -20.46
CA ALA A 73 1.20 11.80 -19.88
C ALA A 73 1.18 10.63 -20.89
N SER A 74 2.13 9.72 -20.76
CA SER A 74 2.01 8.38 -21.27
C SER A 74 0.99 7.73 -20.37
N ASP A 75 -0.05 7.16 -20.96
CA ASP A 75 -1.10 6.36 -20.32
C ASP A 75 -0.56 5.09 -19.62
N ASP A 76 0.77 4.96 -19.51
CA ASP A 76 1.47 3.88 -18.83
C ASP A 76 1.74 4.29 -17.38
N PRO A 77 1.36 3.43 -16.41
CA PRO A 77 1.60 3.75 -15.01
C PRO A 77 3.11 3.84 -14.75
N SER A 78 3.48 4.90 -14.04
CA SER A 78 4.85 5.31 -13.73
C SER A 78 5.20 5.13 -12.26
N LEU A 79 4.21 4.85 -11.41
CA LEU A 79 4.33 4.77 -9.97
C LEU A 79 3.56 3.58 -9.41
N LEU A 80 4.16 2.85 -8.48
CA LEU A 80 3.46 1.92 -7.62
C LEU A 80 3.14 2.64 -6.31
N VAL A 81 1.86 2.81 -5.99
CA VAL A 81 1.40 3.55 -4.82
C VAL A 81 0.76 2.59 -3.84
N VAL A 82 1.21 2.63 -2.59
CA VAL A 82 0.57 1.89 -1.51
C VAL A 82 -0.64 2.70 -1.03
N ILE A 83 -1.83 2.16 -1.23
CA ILE A 83 -3.10 2.82 -0.89
C ILE A 83 -3.59 2.44 0.51
N ASP A 84 -3.19 1.28 1.03
CA ASP A 84 -3.60 0.78 2.33
C ASP A 84 -2.51 -0.10 2.97
N GLY A 85 -2.51 -0.19 4.30
CA GLY A 85 -1.56 -0.96 5.10
C GLY A 85 -0.45 -0.13 5.75
N PRO A 86 0.56 -0.79 6.36
CA PRO A 86 1.60 -0.13 7.17
C PRO A 86 2.43 0.91 6.42
N LEU A 87 2.48 0.80 5.09
CA LEU A 87 3.24 1.67 4.19
C LEU A 87 2.34 2.59 3.35
N ALA A 88 1.07 2.77 3.73
CA ALA A 88 0.13 3.63 2.99
C ALA A 88 0.72 5.03 2.76
N GLY A 89 0.59 5.52 1.52
CA GLY A 89 1.19 6.78 1.07
C GLY A 89 2.65 6.66 0.61
N SER A 90 3.30 5.50 0.78
CA SER A 90 4.57 5.22 0.12
C SER A 90 4.37 5.01 -1.37
N SER A 91 5.34 5.45 -2.17
CA SER A 91 5.31 5.29 -3.61
C SER A 91 6.67 4.92 -4.16
N THR A 92 6.70 3.94 -5.05
CA THR A 92 7.92 3.44 -5.67
C THR A 92 7.86 3.67 -7.19
N PRO A 93 8.85 4.33 -7.81
CA PRO A 93 8.84 4.61 -9.23
C PRO A 93 9.00 3.32 -10.07
N LEU A 94 8.13 3.14 -11.06
CA LEU A 94 8.16 2.06 -12.03
C LEU A 94 9.22 2.36 -13.10
N SER A 95 10.49 2.10 -12.75
CA SER A 95 11.64 2.48 -13.58
C SER A 95 12.01 1.42 -14.64
N GLY A 96 11.04 0.63 -15.11
CA GLY A 96 11.23 -0.47 -16.06
C GLY A 96 12.01 -1.68 -15.54
N ARG A 97 12.36 -1.70 -14.24
CA ARG A 97 12.98 -2.85 -13.56
C ARG A 97 11.91 -3.61 -12.78
N PRO A 98 12.04 -4.94 -12.61
CA PRO A 98 11.14 -5.69 -11.74
C PRO A 98 11.18 -5.13 -10.32
N ILE A 99 10.01 -4.83 -9.78
CA ILE A 99 9.81 -4.46 -8.38
C ILE A 99 9.46 -5.73 -7.62
N THR A 100 10.29 -6.08 -6.65
CA THR A 100 10.03 -7.20 -5.74
C THR A 100 9.33 -6.70 -4.48
N LEU A 101 8.34 -7.47 -4.01
CA LEU A 101 7.55 -7.19 -2.82
C LEU A 101 7.66 -8.36 -1.86
N GLY A 102 7.86 -8.07 -0.58
CA GLY A 102 7.88 -9.09 0.46
C GLY A 102 8.57 -8.61 1.74
N ARG A 103 8.60 -9.47 2.75
CA ARG A 103 9.14 -9.13 4.08
C ARG A 103 10.66 -9.02 4.14
N SER A 104 11.37 -9.68 3.23
CA SER A 104 12.83 -9.62 3.19
C SER A 104 13.31 -8.19 2.87
N SER A 105 14.37 -7.75 3.55
CA SER A 105 15.03 -6.46 3.29
C SER A 105 15.71 -6.40 1.92
N SER A 106 15.82 -7.52 1.21
CA SER A 106 16.33 -7.59 -0.16
C SER A 106 15.28 -7.22 -1.23
N ASN A 107 14.03 -6.96 -0.84
CA ASN A 107 13.00 -6.52 -1.77
C ASN A 107 13.05 -5.02 -2.04
N THR A 108 12.51 -4.63 -3.19
CA THR A 108 12.39 -3.21 -3.56
C THR A 108 11.35 -2.51 -2.68
N LEU A 109 10.21 -3.16 -2.44
CA LEU A 109 9.23 -2.75 -1.45
C LEU A 109 9.21 -3.77 -0.32
N VAL A 110 9.80 -3.38 0.81
CA VAL A 110 9.88 -4.22 2.01
C VAL A 110 8.58 -4.10 2.79
N LEU A 111 7.81 -5.18 2.87
CA LEU A 111 6.54 -5.27 3.57
C LEU A 111 6.76 -5.92 4.95
N ASP A 112 6.86 -5.12 6.00
CA ASP A 112 7.06 -5.64 7.36
C ASP A 112 5.75 -6.18 7.95
N ASP A 113 5.38 -7.39 7.53
CA ASP A 113 4.14 -8.07 7.87
C ASP A 113 4.35 -9.58 7.98
N GLU A 114 3.89 -10.19 9.08
CA GLU A 114 4.01 -11.64 9.34
C GLU A 114 3.26 -12.50 8.31
N PHE A 115 2.20 -11.97 7.70
CA PHE A 115 1.43 -12.64 6.66
C PHE A 115 2.10 -12.55 5.28
N VAL A 116 3.26 -11.90 5.19
CA VAL A 116 3.99 -11.71 3.94
C VAL A 116 5.27 -12.54 3.93
N SER A 117 5.38 -13.43 2.94
CA SER A 117 6.59 -14.22 2.69
C SER A 117 7.81 -13.34 2.39
N GLY A 118 9.01 -13.87 2.64
CA GLY A 118 10.27 -13.16 2.43
C GLY A 118 10.39 -12.59 1.02
N HIS A 119 10.08 -13.37 -0.01
CA HIS A 119 9.85 -12.92 -1.38
C HIS A 119 8.43 -13.35 -1.77
N HIS A 120 7.49 -12.41 -1.77
CA HIS A 120 6.06 -12.73 -1.89
C HIS A 120 5.59 -12.62 -3.34
N ALA A 121 5.84 -11.47 -3.97
CA ALA A 121 5.40 -11.21 -5.32
C ALA A 121 6.43 -10.35 -6.06
N ARG A 122 6.36 -10.36 -7.39
CA ARG A 122 7.07 -9.40 -8.23
C ARG A 122 6.12 -8.73 -9.20
N VAL A 123 6.32 -7.44 -9.38
CA VAL A 123 5.69 -6.64 -10.44
C VAL A 123 6.76 -6.38 -11.49
N TYR A 124 6.49 -6.72 -12.74
CA TYR A 124 7.45 -6.60 -13.83
C TYR A 124 6.74 -6.22 -15.12
N GLN A 125 7.49 -5.70 -16.08
CA GLN A 125 6.99 -5.45 -17.42
C GLN A 125 7.12 -6.74 -18.22
N ASP A 126 6.00 -7.27 -18.71
CA ASP A 126 5.97 -8.48 -19.53
C ASP A 126 6.71 -8.22 -20.86
N PRO A 127 7.79 -8.95 -21.17
CA PRO A 127 8.54 -8.75 -22.41
C PRO A 127 7.73 -8.98 -23.68
N ALA A 128 6.66 -9.79 -23.62
CA ALA A 128 5.85 -10.10 -24.79
C ALA A 128 4.82 -9.00 -25.09
N SER A 129 4.13 -8.49 -24.07
CA SER A 129 3.07 -7.49 -24.22
C SER A 129 3.50 -6.05 -23.95
N GLY A 130 4.65 -5.83 -23.31
CA GLY A 130 5.10 -4.52 -22.83
C GLY A 130 4.28 -3.97 -21.66
N ARG A 131 3.30 -4.73 -21.14
CA ARG A 131 2.40 -4.31 -20.07
C ARG A 131 2.94 -4.71 -18.70
N TRP A 132 2.52 -4.02 -17.66
CA TRP A 132 2.80 -4.44 -16.30
C TRP A 132 2.05 -5.72 -15.96
N ALA A 133 2.75 -6.64 -15.30
CA ALA A 133 2.24 -7.90 -14.81
C ALA A 133 2.70 -8.12 -13.38
N ILE A 134 1.93 -8.92 -12.66
CA ILE A 134 2.24 -9.37 -11.31
C ILE A 134 2.30 -10.89 -11.27
N GLU A 135 3.26 -11.41 -10.53
CA GLU A 135 3.46 -12.83 -10.30
C GLU A 135 3.70 -13.08 -8.81
N ASP A 136 3.00 -14.09 -8.29
CA ASP A 136 3.23 -14.61 -6.96
C ASP A 136 4.43 -15.57 -6.97
N LEU A 137 5.38 -15.38 -6.06
CA LEU A 137 6.64 -16.15 -6.00
C LEU A 137 6.52 -17.40 -5.11
N GLY A 138 5.32 -17.98 -4.99
CA GLY A 138 5.05 -19.11 -4.11
C GLY A 138 4.81 -18.68 -2.67
N SER A 139 4.07 -17.59 -2.48
CA SER A 139 3.77 -17.08 -1.15
C SER A 139 2.77 -17.98 -0.41
N THR A 140 2.83 -17.96 0.92
CA THR A 140 1.97 -18.83 1.76
C THR A 140 0.50 -18.39 1.71
N ASN A 141 0.24 -17.09 1.83
CA ASN A 141 -1.12 -16.55 1.86
C ASN A 141 -1.65 -16.20 0.46
N GLY A 142 -0.76 -16.05 -0.52
CA GLY A 142 -1.09 -15.69 -1.90
C GLY A 142 -1.24 -14.19 -2.11
N THR A 143 -1.17 -13.83 -3.38
CA THR A 143 -1.43 -12.47 -3.88
C THR A 143 -2.88 -12.35 -4.37
N VAL A 144 -3.55 -11.24 -4.03
CA VAL A 144 -4.95 -10.98 -4.43
C VAL A 144 -5.02 -9.74 -5.32
N VAL A 145 -5.57 -9.86 -6.52
CA VAL A 145 -5.76 -8.76 -7.48
C VAL A 145 -7.26 -8.54 -7.67
N SER A 146 -7.75 -7.32 -7.47
CA SER A 146 -9.19 -7.00 -7.56
C SER A 146 -10.10 -7.93 -6.74
N GLY A 147 -9.62 -8.40 -5.58
CA GLY A 147 -10.36 -9.34 -4.73
C GLY A 147 -10.28 -10.81 -5.14
N GLN A 148 -9.59 -11.16 -6.24
CA GLN A 148 -9.38 -12.53 -6.68
C GLN A 148 -7.92 -12.96 -6.44
N LYS A 149 -7.73 -14.15 -5.85
CA LYS A 149 -6.39 -14.71 -5.65
C LYS A 149 -5.82 -15.19 -6.98
N ILE A 150 -4.62 -14.73 -7.32
CA ILE A 150 -3.93 -15.15 -8.54
C ILE A 150 -3.12 -16.42 -8.28
N THR A 151 -3.02 -17.28 -9.29
CA THR A 151 -2.21 -18.51 -9.26
C THR A 151 -1.20 -18.58 -10.40
N ALA A 152 -1.25 -17.62 -11.32
CA ALA A 152 -0.38 -17.50 -12.48
C ALA A 152 -0.05 -16.02 -12.72
N PRO A 153 1.02 -15.71 -13.47
CA PRO A 153 1.33 -14.35 -13.86
C PRO A 153 0.11 -13.69 -14.51
N THR A 154 -0.28 -12.55 -13.97
CA THR A 154 -1.50 -11.83 -14.37
C THR A 154 -1.15 -10.41 -14.76
N ILE A 155 -1.72 -9.93 -15.87
CA ILE A 155 -1.55 -8.55 -16.29
C ILE A 155 -2.18 -7.63 -15.25
N LEU A 156 -1.44 -6.60 -14.83
CA LEU A 156 -1.86 -5.62 -13.83
C LEU A 156 -2.07 -4.26 -14.49
N PRO A 157 -3.33 -3.87 -14.77
CA PRO A 157 -3.65 -2.52 -15.24
C PRO A 157 -3.38 -1.44 -14.20
N ALA A 158 -3.34 -0.18 -14.64
CA ALA A 158 -3.35 0.96 -13.73
C ALA A 158 -4.66 1.01 -12.91
N GLU A 159 -4.59 1.60 -11.72
CA GLU A 159 -5.71 1.81 -10.78
C GLU A 159 -6.40 0.52 -10.30
N VAL A 160 -5.74 -0.62 -10.51
CA VAL A 160 -6.22 -1.92 -10.03
C VAL A 160 -5.58 -2.24 -8.67
N PRO A 161 -6.38 -2.44 -7.60
CA PRO A 161 -5.86 -2.73 -6.28
C PRO A 161 -5.35 -4.18 -6.19
N VAL A 162 -4.15 -4.32 -5.64
CA VAL A 162 -3.50 -5.58 -5.32
C VAL A 162 -3.25 -5.63 -3.83
N ARG A 163 -3.71 -6.70 -3.18
CA ARG A 163 -3.52 -6.95 -1.76
C ARG A 163 -2.51 -8.07 -1.52
N ILE A 164 -1.55 -7.78 -0.65
CA ILE A 164 -0.52 -8.70 -0.15
C ILE A 164 -0.46 -8.52 1.37
N GLY A 165 -0.84 -9.55 2.12
CA GLY A 165 -0.99 -9.44 3.58
C GLY A 165 -1.96 -8.31 3.96
N ALA A 166 -1.51 -7.42 4.84
CA ALA A 166 -2.21 -6.20 5.25
C ALA A 166 -1.95 -4.99 4.33
N THR A 167 -1.15 -5.13 3.27
CA THR A 167 -0.82 -4.03 2.36
C THR A 167 -1.63 -4.11 1.07
N THR A 168 -2.25 -3.00 0.66
CA THR A 168 -2.88 -2.85 -0.65
C THR A 168 -2.16 -1.76 -1.44
N PHE A 169 -1.81 -2.06 -2.69
CA PHE A 169 -1.16 -1.12 -3.60
C PHE A 169 -1.81 -1.16 -4.98
N GLU A 170 -1.57 -0.12 -5.78
CA GLU A 170 -2.02 -0.01 -7.16
C GLU A 170 -0.95 0.66 -8.03
N LEU A 171 -1.07 0.53 -9.34
CA LEU A 171 -0.21 1.24 -10.29
C LEU A 171 -0.89 2.55 -10.72
N ARG A 172 -0.15 3.65 -10.79
CA ARG A 172 -0.59 4.98 -11.23
C ARG A 172 0.38 5.60 -12.22
#